data_AF-A0A965U1Z8-F1
#
_entry.id   AF-A0A965U1Z8-F1
#
_cell.length_a   1.000
_cell.length_b   1.000
_cell.length_c   1.000
_cell.angle_alpha   90.00
_cell.angle_beta   90.00
_cell.angle_gamma   90.00
#
_symmetry.space_group_name_H-M   'P 1'
#
loop_
_entity.id
_entity.type
_entity.pdbx_description
1 polymer ?
#
loop_
_entity_poly.entity_id
_entity_poly.type
_entity_poly.pdbx_seq_one_letter_code
_entity_poly.pdbx_strand_id
1 'polypeptide(L)'
;AAATDEKRALLASVNEEKLRVEGARQKCDGQSKQKGAELLNLERERSCLENKKTQLGMEEQQMIDRLWESYELTRATAAEVRVELESIPAANRRIGELRGAIKKLGAVNVAAIEEYEKISERYEFLSTQQKDLEKAKEWLLKIIRDLTGSMESLFAEQFALINESFAATFVDIFGGGKASLRLEDEGDILNCGIEIRVELPGKAQRAISLLSGGEKAFVAIALYFAIIKVRPTPFVVLDEIEAALDDVNVSRYIAYIRGLCAKTQFILITHRRGTMEGSDILYGVTMQEEGVSKLLALNLSEVEEKIKLKPN
;
A
#
# COMPACT_ATOMS: atom_id res chain seq x y z
N ALA A 1 79.79 -42.75 -127.50
CA ALA A 1 79.07 -43.70 -126.64
C ALA A 1 79.42 -43.53 -125.15
N ALA A 2 80.70 -43.48 -124.75
CA ALA A 2 81.11 -43.40 -123.34
C ALA A 2 80.73 -42.11 -122.56
N ALA A 3 80.74 -40.92 -123.18
CA ALA A 3 80.47 -39.65 -122.48
C ALA A 3 78.98 -39.43 -122.08
N THR A 4 78.07 -40.23 -122.67
CA THR A 4 76.62 -40.18 -122.40
C THR A 4 76.22 -41.03 -121.19
N ASP A 5 76.99 -42.07 -120.86
CA ASP A 5 76.72 -42.95 -119.72
C ASP A 5 77.22 -42.35 -118.39
N GLU A 6 78.33 -41.60 -118.42
CA GLU A 6 78.88 -40.90 -117.25
C GLU A 6 77.98 -39.74 -116.80
N LYS A 7 77.40 -38.98 -117.74
CA LYS A 7 76.40 -37.93 -117.46
C LYS A 7 75.08 -38.50 -116.94
N ARG A 8 74.67 -39.69 -117.38
CA ARG A 8 73.47 -40.40 -116.87
C ARG A 8 73.67 -40.91 -115.44
N ALA A 9 74.87 -41.40 -115.10
CA ALA A 9 75.21 -41.82 -113.74
C ALA A 9 75.26 -40.64 -112.76
N LEU A 10 75.84 -39.50 -113.17
CA LEU A 10 75.84 -38.26 -112.36
C LEU A 10 74.42 -37.72 -112.13
N LEU A 11 73.59 -37.68 -113.18
CA LEU A 11 72.18 -37.30 -113.07
C LEU A 11 71.40 -38.22 -112.13
N ALA A 12 71.66 -39.53 -112.14
CA ALA A 12 71.04 -40.48 -111.23
C ALA A 12 71.46 -40.22 -109.76
N SER A 13 72.75 -39.97 -109.50
CA SER A 13 73.24 -39.69 -108.14
C SER A 13 72.69 -38.37 -107.57
N VAL A 14 72.58 -37.33 -108.39
CA VAL A 14 72.02 -36.03 -107.99
C VAL A 14 70.52 -36.15 -107.74
N ASN A 15 69.82 -36.99 -108.52
CA ASN A 15 68.39 -37.23 -108.31
C ASN A 15 68.14 -38.06 -107.05
N GLU A 16 68.99 -39.03 -106.72
CA GLU A 16 68.97 -39.76 -105.45
C GLU A 16 69.27 -38.84 -104.25
N GLU A 17 70.27 -37.96 -104.34
CA GLU A 17 70.52 -36.96 -103.30
C GLU A 17 69.36 -35.99 -103.14
N LYS A 18 68.76 -35.53 -104.24
CA LYS A 18 67.57 -34.68 -104.21
C LYS A 18 66.39 -35.39 -103.54
N LEU A 19 66.11 -36.64 -103.90
CA LEU A 19 65.08 -37.47 -103.25
C LEU A 19 65.37 -37.70 -101.77
N ARG A 20 66.64 -37.90 -101.39
CA ARG A 20 67.05 -38.04 -99.99
C ARG A 20 66.83 -36.75 -99.21
N VAL A 21 67.20 -35.61 -99.78
CA VAL A 21 67.04 -34.28 -99.16
C VAL A 21 65.55 -33.89 -99.08
N GLU A 22 64.75 -34.18 -100.11
CA GLU A 22 63.30 -33.98 -100.10
C GLU A 22 62.61 -34.89 -99.07
N GLY A 23 63.03 -36.16 -98.94
CA GLY A 23 62.55 -37.07 -97.91
C GLY A 23 62.94 -36.63 -96.49
N ALA A 24 64.16 -36.12 -96.30
CA ALA A 24 64.61 -35.54 -95.04
C ALA A 24 63.83 -34.27 -94.69
N ARG A 25 63.54 -33.41 -95.68
CA ARG A 25 62.72 -32.21 -95.52
C ARG A 25 61.28 -32.55 -95.16
N GLN A 26 60.65 -33.51 -95.83
CA GLN A 26 59.28 -33.96 -95.50
C GLN A 26 59.22 -34.56 -94.08
N LYS A 27 60.23 -35.32 -93.66
CA LYS A 27 60.33 -35.81 -92.27
C LYS A 27 60.47 -34.66 -91.27
N CYS A 28 61.31 -33.67 -91.56
CA CYS A 28 61.51 -32.49 -90.72
C CYS A 28 60.24 -31.63 -90.62
N ASP A 29 59.53 -31.42 -91.74
CA ASP A 29 58.24 -30.71 -91.80
C ASP A 29 57.15 -31.47 -91.04
N GLY A 30 57.13 -32.80 -91.13
CA GLY A 30 56.23 -33.66 -90.36
C GLY A 30 56.49 -33.56 -88.85
N GLN A 31 57.76 -33.60 -88.44
CA GLN A 31 58.16 -33.41 -87.03
C GLN A 31 57.85 -31.99 -86.52
N SER A 32 58.03 -30.96 -87.36
CA SER A 32 57.69 -29.57 -87.02
C SER A 32 56.19 -29.40 -86.79
N LYS A 33 55.35 -30.00 -87.66
CA LYS A 33 53.89 -30.02 -87.47
C LYS A 33 53.47 -30.80 -86.24
N GLN A 34 54.10 -31.95 -85.96
CA GLN A 34 53.80 -32.75 -84.77
C GLN A 34 54.16 -32.02 -83.48
N LYS A 35 55.36 -31.44 -83.40
CA LYS A 35 55.77 -30.59 -82.27
C LYS A 35 54.92 -29.34 -82.14
N GLY A 36 54.47 -28.75 -83.25
CA GLY A 36 53.54 -27.63 -83.26
C GLY A 36 52.16 -27.99 -82.69
N ALA A 37 51.65 -29.19 -82.98
CA ALA A 37 50.42 -29.70 -82.39
C ALA A 37 50.57 -30.02 -80.89
N GLU A 38 51.71 -30.58 -80.46
CA GLU A 38 52.04 -30.81 -79.06
C GLU A 38 52.15 -29.48 -78.27
N LEU A 39 52.80 -28.46 -78.83
CA LEU A 39 52.86 -27.11 -78.26
C LEU A 39 51.47 -26.51 -78.05
N LEU A 40 50.60 -26.60 -79.06
CA LEU A 40 49.22 -26.10 -78.97
C LEU A 40 48.41 -26.81 -77.88
N ASN A 41 48.60 -28.13 -77.70
CA ASN A 41 47.95 -28.87 -76.62
C ASN A 41 48.48 -28.45 -75.25
N LEU A 42 49.80 -28.30 -75.11
CA LEU A 42 50.42 -27.83 -73.87
C LEU A 42 49.99 -26.39 -73.52
N GLU A 43 49.84 -25.51 -74.51
CA GLU A 43 49.34 -24.15 -74.30
C GLU A 43 47.89 -24.13 -73.81
N ARG A 44 47.03 -25.01 -74.34
CA ARG A 44 45.65 -25.18 -73.86
C ARG A 44 45.62 -25.71 -72.42
N GLU A 45 46.42 -26.74 -72.13
CA GLU A 45 46.55 -27.28 -70.77
C GLU A 45 47.05 -26.20 -69.80
N ARG A 46 48.06 -25.42 -70.21
CA ARG A 46 48.57 -24.30 -69.41
C ARG A 46 47.49 -23.25 -69.15
N SER A 47 46.72 -22.88 -70.17
CA SER A 47 45.61 -21.93 -70.02
C SER A 47 44.51 -22.46 -69.09
N CYS A 48 44.15 -23.74 -69.19
CA CYS A 48 43.21 -24.38 -68.26
C CYS A 48 43.73 -24.38 -66.82
N LEU A 49 45.02 -24.66 -66.61
CA LEU A 49 45.65 -24.62 -65.29
C LEU A 49 45.77 -23.20 -64.74
N GLU A 50 46.09 -22.20 -65.57
CA GLU A 50 46.10 -20.78 -65.17
C GLU A 50 44.72 -20.33 -64.72
N ASN A 51 43.67 -20.65 -65.49
CA ASN A 51 42.29 -20.34 -65.12
C ASN A 51 41.87 -21.03 -63.81
N LYS A 52 42.31 -22.27 -63.60
CA LYS A 52 42.03 -22.99 -62.35
C LYS A 52 42.77 -22.38 -61.16
N LYS A 53 44.01 -21.93 -61.36
CA LYS A 53 44.80 -21.23 -60.33
C LYS A 53 44.15 -19.90 -59.94
N THR A 54 43.71 -19.11 -60.92
CA THR A 54 43.04 -17.82 -60.64
C THR A 54 41.71 -18.06 -59.92
N GLN A 55 40.93 -19.05 -60.33
CA GLN A 55 39.70 -19.44 -59.65
C GLN A 55 39.94 -19.85 -58.20
N LEU A 56 40.90 -20.74 -57.94
CA LEU A 56 41.25 -21.17 -56.58
C LEU A 56 41.77 -20.01 -55.71
N GLY A 57 42.53 -19.08 -56.30
CA GLY A 57 42.98 -17.87 -55.60
C GLY A 57 41.83 -16.94 -55.20
N MET A 58 40.82 -16.79 -56.05
CA MET A 58 39.61 -16.04 -55.71
C MET A 58 38.81 -16.74 -54.60
N GLU A 59 38.69 -18.07 -54.65
CA GLU A 59 38.03 -18.86 -53.61
C GLU A 59 38.76 -18.76 -52.25
N GLU A 60 40.09 -18.82 -52.25
CA GLU A 60 40.89 -18.63 -51.03
C GLU A 60 40.68 -17.25 -50.43
N GLN A 61 40.73 -16.18 -51.25
CA GLN A 61 40.45 -14.83 -50.79
C GLN A 61 39.05 -14.70 -50.21
N GLN A 62 38.02 -15.23 -50.87
CA GLN A 62 36.65 -15.21 -50.34
C GLN A 62 36.52 -15.93 -49.00
N MET A 63 37.26 -17.02 -48.77
CA MET A 63 37.27 -17.69 -47.48
C MET A 63 37.97 -16.87 -46.39
N ILE A 64 39.06 -16.19 -46.73
CA ILE A 64 39.79 -15.30 -45.82
C ILE A 64 38.92 -14.09 -45.45
N ASP A 65 38.27 -13.46 -46.43
CA ASP A 65 37.39 -12.32 -46.20
C ASP A 65 36.21 -12.71 -45.29
N ARG A 66 35.60 -13.88 -45.52
CA ARG A 66 34.54 -14.40 -44.63
C ARG A 66 35.02 -14.67 -43.21
N LEU A 67 36.23 -15.21 -43.03
CA LEU A 67 36.82 -15.44 -41.71
C LEU A 67 36.95 -14.13 -40.95
N TRP A 68 37.36 -13.07 -41.63
CA TRP A 68 37.51 -11.75 -41.03
C TRP A 68 36.16 -11.07 -40.77
N GLU A 69 35.29 -10.97 -41.77
CA GLU A 69 34.02 -10.23 -41.64
C GLU A 69 33.03 -10.88 -40.67
N SER A 70 32.96 -12.21 -40.63
CA SER A 70 31.96 -12.92 -39.81
C SER A 70 32.49 -13.34 -38.44
N TYR A 71 33.81 -13.51 -38.31
CA TYR A 71 34.41 -14.09 -37.10
C TYR A 71 35.61 -13.30 -36.57
N GLU A 72 36.06 -12.24 -37.26
CA GLU A 72 37.25 -11.45 -36.91
C GLU A 72 38.53 -12.29 -36.76
N LEU A 73 38.63 -13.38 -37.53
CA LEU A 73 39.75 -14.32 -37.48
C LEU A 73 40.70 -14.17 -38.68
N THR A 74 41.99 -14.33 -38.42
CA THR A 74 43.03 -14.50 -39.45
C THR A 74 43.30 -15.97 -39.70
N ARG A 75 43.93 -16.32 -40.84
CA ARG A 75 44.26 -17.73 -41.15
C ARG A 75 45.07 -18.43 -40.05
N ALA A 76 46.00 -17.73 -39.40
CA ALA A 76 46.83 -18.27 -38.33
C ALA A 76 46.00 -18.55 -37.07
N THR A 77 45.20 -17.57 -36.63
CA THR A 77 44.33 -17.72 -35.44
C THR A 77 43.22 -18.75 -35.67
N ALA A 78 42.64 -18.80 -36.86
CA ALA A 78 41.66 -19.82 -37.23
C ALA A 78 42.21 -21.26 -37.20
N ALA A 79 43.52 -21.43 -37.45
CA ALA A 79 44.16 -22.74 -37.36
C ALA A 79 44.29 -23.24 -35.92
N GLU A 80 44.44 -22.33 -34.95
CA GLU A 80 44.53 -22.65 -33.52
C GLU A 80 43.19 -23.12 -32.95
N VAL A 81 42.08 -22.56 -33.44
CA VAL A 81 40.70 -22.90 -32.99
C VAL A 81 40.06 -23.96 -33.89
N ARG A 82 40.82 -24.57 -34.80
CA ARG A 82 40.31 -25.55 -35.75
C ARG A 82 39.89 -26.82 -35.03
N VAL A 83 38.64 -27.21 -35.22
CA VAL A 83 38.10 -28.50 -34.77
C VAL A 83 38.06 -29.47 -35.96
N GLU A 84 38.40 -30.74 -35.72
CA GLU A 84 38.22 -31.77 -36.74
C GLU A 84 36.73 -31.95 -37.04
N LEU A 85 36.40 -31.91 -38.34
CA LEU A 85 35.04 -32.08 -38.83
C LEU A 85 34.86 -33.51 -39.31
N GLU A 86 33.84 -34.21 -38.82
CA GLU A 86 33.46 -35.52 -39.35
C GLU A 86 33.02 -35.43 -40.82
N SER A 87 32.25 -34.39 -41.16
CA SER A 87 31.73 -34.16 -42.52
C SER A 87 31.28 -32.70 -42.70
N ILE A 88 31.72 -32.06 -43.78
CA ILE A 88 31.34 -30.68 -44.15
C ILE A 88 29.80 -30.54 -44.28
N PRO A 89 29.08 -31.45 -44.98
CA PRO A 89 27.62 -31.45 -45.00
C PRO A 89 26.94 -31.50 -43.62
N ALA A 90 27.43 -32.35 -42.71
CA ALA A 90 26.84 -32.49 -41.37
C ALA A 90 27.04 -31.23 -40.53
N ALA A 91 28.23 -30.62 -40.59
CA ALA A 91 28.53 -29.36 -39.92
C ALA A 91 27.65 -28.21 -40.42
N ASN A 92 27.44 -28.09 -41.74
CA ASN A 92 26.57 -27.07 -42.32
C ASN A 92 25.10 -27.24 -41.89
N ARG A 93 24.61 -28.49 -41.81
CA ARG A 93 23.27 -28.78 -41.29
C ARG A 93 23.14 -28.34 -39.84
N ARG A 94 24.15 -28.65 -39.01
CA ARG A 94 24.19 -28.25 -37.60
C ARG A 94 24.23 -26.73 -37.42
N ILE A 95 25.01 -26.02 -38.23
CA ILE A 95 25.04 -24.55 -38.25
C ILE A 95 23.65 -23.99 -38.60
N GLY A 96 22.97 -24.57 -39.59
CA GLY A 96 21.61 -24.18 -39.97
C GLY A 96 20.58 -24.37 -38.85
N GLU A 97 20.63 -25.52 -38.17
CA GLU A 97 19.79 -25.82 -37.00
C GLU A 97 20.01 -24.82 -35.86
N LEU A 98 21.28 -24.55 -35.52
CA LEU A 98 21.65 -23.61 -34.46
C LEU A 98 21.25 -22.18 -34.79
N ARG A 99 21.49 -21.71 -36.03
CA ARG A 99 21.03 -20.40 -36.50
C ARG A 99 19.51 -20.30 -36.45
N GLY A 100 18.80 -21.38 -36.80
CA GLY A 100 17.35 -21.45 -36.67
C GLY A 100 16.88 -21.37 -35.23
N ALA A 101 17.54 -22.08 -34.31
CA ALA A 101 17.24 -22.03 -32.87
C ALA A 101 17.48 -20.63 -32.28
N ILE A 102 18.59 -19.98 -32.66
CA ILE A 102 18.90 -18.59 -32.26
C ILE A 102 17.82 -17.64 -32.78
N LYS A 103 17.40 -17.78 -34.04
CA LYS A 103 16.34 -16.93 -34.61
C LYS A 103 14.98 -17.14 -33.93
N LYS A 104 14.67 -18.36 -33.46
CA LYS A 104 13.44 -18.66 -32.72
C LYS A 104 13.37 -17.99 -31.34
N LEU A 105 14.51 -17.69 -30.71
CA LEU A 105 14.55 -16.95 -29.44
C LEU A 105 14.06 -15.50 -29.59
N GLY A 106 13.95 -14.99 -30.83
CA GLY A 106 13.47 -13.64 -31.10
C GLY A 106 14.50 -12.57 -30.71
N ALA A 107 14.05 -11.33 -30.57
CA ALA A 107 14.90 -10.24 -30.10
C ALA A 107 15.14 -10.38 -28.60
N VAL A 108 16.35 -10.76 -28.21
CA VAL A 108 16.75 -10.85 -26.79
C VAL A 108 16.96 -9.43 -26.26
N ASN A 109 16.13 -9.03 -25.29
CA ASN A 109 16.30 -7.75 -24.62
C ASN A 109 17.32 -7.88 -23.48
N VAL A 110 18.56 -7.53 -23.75
CA VAL A 110 19.64 -7.56 -22.74
C VAL A 110 19.41 -6.53 -21.63
N ALA A 111 18.68 -5.44 -21.90
CA ALA A 111 18.34 -4.42 -20.90
C ALA A 111 17.29 -4.90 -19.87
N ALA A 112 16.62 -6.03 -20.12
CA ALA A 112 15.63 -6.59 -19.20
C ALA A 112 16.23 -7.00 -17.84
N ILE A 113 17.54 -7.29 -17.79
CA ILE A 113 18.22 -7.68 -16.55
C ILE A 113 18.26 -6.47 -15.59
N GLU A 114 18.76 -5.32 -16.06
CA GLU A 114 18.80 -4.09 -15.26
C GLU A 114 17.40 -3.56 -14.92
N GLU A 115 16.44 -3.72 -15.83
CA GLU A 115 15.06 -3.32 -15.61
C GLU A 115 14.39 -4.21 -14.54
N TYR A 116 14.64 -5.52 -14.57
CA TYR A 116 14.17 -6.45 -13.54
C TYR A 116 14.73 -6.10 -12.16
N GLU A 117 16.02 -5.82 -12.05
CA GLU A 117 16.64 -5.43 -10.78
C GLU A 117 15.95 -4.20 -10.17
N LYS A 118 15.77 -3.13 -10.98
CA LYS A 118 15.09 -1.89 -10.53
C LYS A 118 13.64 -2.13 -10.13
N ILE A 119 12.90 -2.93 -10.88
CA ILE A 119 11.50 -3.24 -10.58
C ILE A 119 11.41 -4.11 -9.32
N SER A 120 12.31 -5.07 -9.15
CA SER A 120 12.35 -5.96 -7.99
C SER A 120 12.61 -5.17 -6.70
N GLU A 121 13.60 -4.26 -6.71
CA GLU A 121 13.87 -3.38 -5.56
C GLU A 121 12.64 -2.54 -5.20
N ARG A 122 11.98 -1.93 -6.20
CA ARG A 122 10.77 -1.14 -5.98
C ARG A 122 9.62 -2.01 -5.45
N TYR A 123 9.47 -3.22 -5.96
CA TYR A 123 8.46 -4.17 -5.51
C TYR A 123 8.68 -4.57 -4.05
N GLU A 124 9.91 -4.94 -3.68
CA GLU A 124 10.25 -5.31 -2.30
C GLU A 124 10.02 -4.16 -1.32
N PHE A 125 10.41 -2.93 -1.71
CA PHE A 125 10.15 -1.74 -0.92
C PHE A 125 8.65 -1.52 -0.68
N LEU A 126 7.85 -1.50 -1.76
CA LEU A 126 6.40 -1.28 -1.65
C LEU A 126 5.69 -2.41 -0.93
N SER A 127 6.10 -3.67 -1.12
CA SER A 127 5.54 -4.82 -0.43
C SER A 127 5.82 -4.76 1.08
N THR A 128 7.01 -4.31 1.47
CA THR A 128 7.36 -4.12 2.88
C THR A 128 6.50 -3.02 3.50
N GLN A 129 6.38 -1.86 2.83
CA GLN A 129 5.52 -0.78 3.31
C GLN A 129 4.05 -1.19 3.42
N GLN A 130 3.54 -1.95 2.45
CA GLN A 130 2.18 -2.46 2.49
C GLN A 130 1.95 -3.35 3.72
N LYS A 131 2.86 -4.30 3.97
CA LYS A 131 2.77 -5.20 5.14
C LYS A 131 2.81 -4.43 6.45
N ASP A 132 3.64 -3.41 6.55
CA ASP A 132 3.72 -2.58 7.76
C ASP A 132 2.45 -1.76 7.97
N LEU A 133 1.85 -1.23 6.90
CA LEU A 133 0.56 -0.54 6.97
C LEU A 133 -0.59 -1.48 7.38
N GLU A 134 -0.61 -2.71 6.83
CA GLU A 134 -1.60 -3.73 7.20
C GLU A 134 -1.48 -4.10 8.69
N LYS A 135 -0.27 -4.32 9.19
CA LYS A 135 -0.03 -4.55 10.63
C LYS A 135 -0.47 -3.37 11.49
N ALA A 136 -0.15 -2.14 11.08
CA ALA A 136 -0.56 -0.94 11.81
C ALA A 136 -2.08 -0.80 11.88
N LYS A 137 -2.77 -1.09 10.77
CA LYS A 137 -4.24 -1.12 10.72
C LYS A 137 -4.82 -2.16 11.68
N GLU A 138 -4.31 -3.39 11.65
CA GLU A 138 -4.77 -4.45 12.54
C GLU A 138 -4.58 -4.09 14.02
N TRP A 139 -3.42 -3.50 14.34
CA TRP A 139 -3.11 -3.05 15.69
C TRP A 139 -4.04 -1.93 16.16
N LEU A 140 -4.30 -0.93 15.32
CA LEU A 140 -5.26 0.14 15.62
C LEU A 140 -6.68 -0.40 15.83
N LEU A 141 -7.12 -1.34 14.99
CA LEU A 141 -8.43 -2.00 15.15
C LEU A 141 -8.52 -2.84 16.42
N LYS A 142 -7.40 -3.36 16.90
CA LYS A 142 -7.34 -4.05 18.19
C LYS A 142 -7.48 -3.05 19.35
N ILE A 143 -6.75 -1.94 19.31
CA ILE A 143 -6.86 -0.88 20.33
C ILE A 143 -8.28 -0.35 20.42
N ILE A 144 -8.93 -0.10 19.28
CA ILE A 144 -10.32 0.35 19.25
C ILE A 144 -11.20 -0.67 19.97
N ARG A 145 -11.06 -1.97 19.68
CA ARG A 145 -11.83 -3.03 20.34
C ARG A 145 -11.57 -3.09 21.85
N ASP A 146 -10.31 -3.02 22.27
CA ASP A 146 -9.93 -3.08 23.68
C ASP A 146 -10.47 -1.85 24.45
N LEU A 147 -10.44 -0.68 23.82
CA LEU A 147 -10.95 0.57 24.37
C LEU A 147 -12.49 0.57 24.44
N THR A 148 -13.17 0.11 23.39
CA THR A 148 -14.63 -0.04 23.39
C THR A 148 -15.09 -1.02 24.48
N GLY A 149 -14.44 -2.18 24.62
CA GLY A 149 -14.78 -3.12 25.68
C GLY A 149 -14.55 -2.55 27.09
N SER A 150 -13.51 -1.72 27.26
CA SER A 150 -13.27 -1.00 28.51
C SER A 150 -14.35 0.05 28.77
N MET A 151 -14.81 0.76 27.73
CA MET A 151 -15.91 1.73 27.83
C MET A 151 -17.23 1.05 28.20
N GLU A 152 -17.56 -0.09 27.59
CA GLU A 152 -18.76 -0.87 27.91
C GLU A 152 -18.77 -1.32 29.36
N SER A 153 -17.64 -1.88 29.85
CA SER A 153 -17.52 -2.31 31.25
C SER A 153 -17.66 -1.14 32.22
N LEU A 154 -16.98 -0.02 31.96
CA LEU A 154 -17.05 1.16 32.82
C LEU A 154 -18.46 1.76 32.82
N PHE A 155 -19.09 1.85 31.65
CA PHE A 155 -20.46 2.35 31.55
C PHE A 155 -21.41 1.45 32.33
N ALA A 156 -21.35 0.13 32.17
CA ALA A 156 -22.25 -0.80 32.86
C ALA A 156 -22.12 -0.69 34.39
N GLU A 157 -20.89 -0.61 34.90
CA GLU A 157 -20.62 -0.43 36.33
C GLU A 157 -21.19 0.90 36.85
N GLN A 158 -20.89 2.01 36.17
CA GLN A 158 -21.36 3.32 36.59
C GLN A 158 -22.88 3.47 36.44
N PHE A 159 -23.47 2.89 35.39
CA PHE A 159 -24.91 2.88 35.17
C PHE A 159 -25.64 2.14 36.28
N ALA A 160 -25.13 0.97 36.70
CA ALA A 160 -25.69 0.23 37.83
C ALA A 160 -25.64 1.04 39.13
N LEU A 161 -24.50 1.71 39.41
CA LEU A 161 -24.31 2.54 40.58
C LEU A 161 -25.24 3.77 40.58
N ILE A 162 -25.42 4.42 39.43
CA ILE A 162 -26.37 5.53 39.25
C ILE A 162 -27.80 5.04 39.43
N ASN A 163 -28.16 3.86 38.90
CA ASN A 163 -29.50 3.31 39.04
C ASN A 163 -29.85 3.01 40.50
N GLU A 164 -28.94 2.41 41.27
CA GLU A 164 -29.12 2.18 42.71
C GLU A 164 -29.22 3.51 43.48
N SER A 165 -28.31 4.45 43.18
CA SER A 165 -28.31 5.78 43.81
C SER A 165 -29.57 6.56 43.48
N PHE A 166 -30.11 6.41 42.27
CA PHE A 166 -31.35 7.05 41.83
C PHE A 166 -32.56 6.49 42.56
N ALA A 167 -32.66 5.17 42.71
CA ALA A 167 -33.71 4.54 43.49
C ALA A 167 -33.72 5.04 44.95
N ALA A 168 -32.55 5.10 45.58
CA ALA A 168 -32.41 5.60 46.96
C ALA A 168 -32.74 7.10 47.07
N THR A 169 -32.15 7.93 46.22
CA THR A 169 -32.34 9.40 46.22
C THR A 169 -33.81 9.76 45.98
N PHE A 170 -34.49 9.01 45.12
CA PHE A 170 -35.92 9.19 44.89
C PHE A 170 -36.72 8.96 46.17
N VAL A 171 -36.48 7.88 46.90
CA VAL A 171 -37.18 7.61 48.17
C VAL A 171 -36.87 8.68 49.22
N ASP A 172 -35.62 9.13 49.32
CA ASP A 172 -35.20 10.14 50.29
C ASP A 172 -35.89 11.50 50.06
N ILE A 173 -36.06 11.91 48.80
CA ILE A 173 -36.71 13.18 48.44
C ILE A 173 -38.24 13.06 48.51
N PHE A 174 -38.83 11.97 48.01
CA PHE A 174 -40.30 11.81 47.91
C PHE A 174 -40.94 11.17 49.14
N GLY A 175 -40.17 10.58 50.05
CA GLY A 175 -40.68 9.85 51.21
C GLY A 175 -41.43 8.57 50.85
N GLY A 176 -41.19 8.02 49.66
CA GLY A 176 -41.83 6.82 49.12
C GLY A 176 -41.77 6.73 47.59
N GLY A 177 -42.32 5.64 47.04
CA GLY A 177 -42.27 5.35 45.60
C GLY A 177 -41.03 4.54 45.18
N LYS A 178 -40.88 4.31 43.89
CA LYS A 178 -39.74 3.59 43.29
C LYS A 178 -39.33 4.25 41.98
N ALA A 179 -38.04 4.27 41.70
CA ALA A 179 -37.53 4.74 40.42
C ALA A 179 -36.43 3.80 39.91
N SER A 180 -36.36 3.61 38.60
CA SER A 180 -35.38 2.75 37.95
C SER A 180 -35.03 3.25 36.57
N LEU A 181 -33.77 3.14 36.19
CA LEU A 181 -33.26 3.32 34.83
C LEU A 181 -33.23 1.97 34.12
N ARG A 182 -33.63 1.95 32.84
CA ARG A 182 -33.51 0.77 31.97
C ARG A 182 -32.85 1.16 30.66
N LEU A 183 -32.03 0.27 30.13
CA LEU A 183 -31.48 0.39 28.78
C LEU A 183 -32.53 -0.12 27.79
N GLU A 184 -32.67 0.55 26.65
CA GLU A 184 -33.56 0.08 25.57
C GLU A 184 -33.02 -1.18 24.90
N ASP A 185 -31.69 -1.30 24.80
CA ASP A 185 -31.00 -2.48 24.29
C ASP A 185 -29.77 -2.80 25.15
N GLU A 186 -29.81 -3.94 25.84
CA GLU A 186 -28.71 -4.43 26.67
C GLU A 186 -27.53 -4.97 25.83
N GLY A 187 -27.73 -5.20 24.52
CA GLY A 187 -26.70 -5.66 23.59
C GLY A 187 -25.86 -4.54 22.97
N ASP A 188 -26.36 -3.31 22.95
CA ASP A 188 -25.66 -2.12 22.42
C ASP A 188 -25.75 -0.94 23.41
N ILE A 189 -25.12 -1.16 24.57
CA ILE A 189 -25.21 -0.26 25.72
C ILE A 189 -24.67 1.15 25.40
N LEU A 190 -23.71 1.28 24.46
CA LEU A 190 -23.10 2.56 24.11
C LEU A 190 -23.96 3.42 23.17
N ASN A 191 -24.84 2.82 22.37
CA ASN A 191 -25.67 3.56 21.40
C ASN A 191 -27.17 3.54 21.73
N CYS A 192 -27.61 2.71 22.69
CA CYS A 192 -29.02 2.62 23.06
C CYS A 192 -29.51 3.82 23.91
N GLY A 193 -30.83 4.05 23.89
CA GLY A 193 -31.49 5.00 24.77
C GLY A 193 -31.58 4.51 26.21
N ILE A 194 -31.75 5.45 27.14
CA ILE A 194 -32.03 5.17 28.55
C ILE A 194 -33.49 5.54 28.83
N GLU A 195 -34.30 4.55 29.19
CA GLU A 195 -35.69 4.73 29.62
C GLU A 195 -35.75 4.94 31.14
N ILE A 196 -36.37 6.05 31.56
CA ILE A 196 -36.61 6.36 32.98
C ILE A 196 -38.02 5.90 33.35
N ARG A 197 -38.12 4.99 34.32
CA ARG A 197 -39.40 4.49 34.85
C ARG A 197 -39.56 4.82 36.32
N VAL A 198 -40.73 5.34 36.68
CA VAL A 198 -41.01 5.83 38.04
C VAL A 198 -42.39 5.39 38.50
N GLU A 199 -42.47 5.03 39.77
CA GLU A 199 -43.67 4.68 40.52
C GLU A 199 -43.82 5.70 41.66
N LEU A 200 -44.77 6.62 41.51
CA LEU A 200 -45.10 7.58 42.56
C LEU A 200 -45.92 6.88 43.66
N PRO A 201 -45.87 7.36 44.93
CA PRO A 201 -46.65 6.77 46.01
C PRO A 201 -48.14 6.61 45.65
N GLY A 202 -48.63 5.36 45.66
CA GLY A 202 -50.02 5.04 45.35
C GLY A 202 -50.41 5.05 43.86
N LYS A 203 -49.46 5.20 42.93
CA LYS A 203 -49.68 5.13 41.47
C LYS A 203 -48.84 4.02 40.84
N ALA A 204 -49.32 3.45 39.73
CA ALA A 204 -48.56 2.43 38.98
C ALA A 204 -47.30 3.02 38.30
N GLN A 205 -46.32 2.16 38.03
CA GLN A 205 -45.07 2.50 37.34
C GLN A 205 -45.34 3.00 35.91
N ARG A 206 -44.75 4.14 35.54
CA ARG A 206 -44.91 4.78 34.21
C ARG A 206 -43.56 5.27 33.69
N ALA A 207 -43.45 5.37 32.37
CA ALA A 207 -42.32 6.04 31.72
C ALA A 207 -42.39 7.56 31.96
N ILE A 208 -41.23 8.22 32.02
CA ILE A 208 -41.13 9.67 32.25
C ILE A 208 -41.95 10.49 31.25
N SER A 209 -42.07 10.04 30.01
CA SER A 209 -42.84 10.72 28.95
C SER A 209 -44.31 10.92 29.31
N LEU A 210 -44.89 10.01 30.10
CA LEU A 210 -46.30 9.99 30.53
C LEU A 210 -46.57 10.79 31.81
N LEU A 211 -45.56 11.39 32.42
CA LEU A 211 -45.70 12.19 33.63
C LEU A 211 -46.12 13.65 33.32
N SER A 212 -46.78 14.29 34.29
CA SER A 212 -47.08 15.72 34.24
C SER A 212 -45.81 16.58 34.29
N GLY A 213 -45.87 17.84 33.84
CA GLY A 213 -44.70 18.73 33.82
C GLY A 213 -44.03 18.91 35.20
N GLY A 214 -44.84 19.01 36.26
CA GLY A 214 -44.33 19.02 37.64
C GLY A 214 -43.62 17.72 37.98
N GLU A 215 -44.30 16.58 37.83
CA GLU A 215 -43.74 15.23 38.11
C GLU A 215 -42.47 14.94 37.30
N LYS A 216 -42.33 15.48 36.08
CA LYS A 216 -41.09 15.40 35.28
C LYS A 216 -39.94 16.17 35.91
N ALA A 217 -40.17 17.41 36.36
CA ALA A 217 -39.14 18.22 37.02
C ALA A 217 -38.64 17.52 38.30
N PHE A 218 -39.57 16.98 39.08
CA PHE A 218 -39.31 16.18 40.27
C PHE A 218 -38.39 14.98 40.01
N VAL A 219 -38.71 14.17 39.01
CA VAL A 219 -37.91 13.01 38.61
C VAL A 219 -36.52 13.44 38.12
N ALA A 220 -36.44 14.52 37.36
CA ALA A 220 -35.18 15.05 36.84
C ALA A 220 -34.24 15.51 37.97
N ILE A 221 -34.76 16.19 39.00
CA ILE A 221 -33.98 16.64 40.16
C ILE A 221 -33.40 15.44 40.92
N ALA A 222 -34.21 14.39 41.16
CA ALA A 222 -33.73 13.19 41.83
C ALA A 222 -32.64 12.45 41.03
N LEU A 223 -32.78 12.36 39.70
CA LEU A 223 -31.77 11.77 38.84
C LEU A 223 -30.47 12.58 38.84
N TYR A 224 -30.59 13.90 38.77
CA TYR A 224 -29.45 14.81 38.79
C TYR A 224 -28.64 14.67 40.08
N PHE A 225 -29.31 14.62 41.24
CA PHE A 225 -28.64 14.40 42.51
C PHE A 225 -28.04 13.00 42.67
N ALA A 226 -28.67 11.97 42.10
CA ALA A 226 -28.09 10.63 42.07
C ALA A 226 -26.76 10.61 41.30
N ILE A 227 -26.69 11.34 40.18
CA ILE A 227 -25.45 11.49 39.40
C ILE A 227 -24.38 12.20 40.22
N ILE A 228 -24.71 13.31 40.91
CA ILE A 228 -23.75 14.02 41.79
C ILE A 228 -23.27 13.13 42.94
N LYS A 229 -24.14 12.31 43.51
CA LYS A 229 -23.78 11.39 44.61
C LYS A 229 -22.75 10.35 44.17
N VAL A 230 -22.90 9.82 42.96
CA VAL A 230 -21.95 8.89 42.35
C VAL A 230 -20.65 9.58 41.97
N ARG A 231 -20.76 10.77 41.35
CA ARG A 231 -19.62 11.53 40.85
C ARG A 231 -19.65 12.96 41.41
N PRO A 232 -19.13 13.18 42.64
CA PRO A 232 -19.19 14.48 43.28
C PRO A 232 -18.37 15.51 42.50
N THR A 233 -19.00 16.63 42.19
CA THR A 233 -18.36 17.79 41.55
C THR A 233 -17.91 18.80 42.62
N PRO A 234 -16.90 19.63 42.34
CA PRO A 234 -16.44 20.64 43.31
C PRO A 234 -17.52 21.69 43.65
N PHE A 235 -18.30 22.12 42.65
CA PHE A 235 -19.42 23.03 42.84
C PHE A 235 -20.58 22.71 41.89
N VAL A 236 -21.77 23.16 42.26
CA VAL A 236 -23.03 23.01 41.52
C VAL A 236 -23.82 24.32 41.60
N VAL A 237 -24.35 24.78 40.47
CA VAL A 237 -25.23 25.96 40.38
C VAL A 237 -26.62 25.49 39.99
N LEU A 238 -27.63 25.82 40.80
CA LEU A 238 -29.03 25.47 40.58
C LEU A 238 -29.85 26.76 40.49
N ASP A 239 -30.58 26.93 39.39
CA ASP A 239 -31.36 28.14 39.11
C ASP A 239 -32.86 27.83 39.07
N GLU A 240 -33.58 28.24 40.12
CA GLU A 240 -35.03 28.09 40.32
C GLU A 240 -35.58 26.67 40.05
N ILE A 241 -34.75 25.65 40.19
CA ILE A 241 -35.16 24.27 39.87
C ILE A 241 -36.26 23.78 40.81
N GLU A 242 -36.38 24.38 41.99
CA GLU A 242 -37.38 24.02 42.98
C GLU A 242 -38.73 24.73 42.82
N ALA A 243 -38.91 25.55 41.78
CA ALA A 243 -40.14 26.31 41.55
C ALA A 243 -41.38 25.41 41.40
N ALA A 244 -41.19 24.17 40.92
CA ALA A 244 -42.26 23.18 40.79
C ALA A 244 -42.53 22.37 42.08
N LEU A 245 -41.74 22.56 43.14
CA LEU A 245 -41.88 21.84 44.41
C LEU A 245 -42.84 22.54 45.39
N ASP A 246 -43.68 21.75 46.05
CA ASP A 246 -44.49 22.22 47.19
C ASP A 246 -43.62 22.44 48.44
N ASP A 247 -44.16 23.12 49.46
CA ASP A 247 -43.36 23.56 50.62
C ASP A 247 -42.79 22.38 51.43
N VAL A 248 -43.50 21.24 51.46
CA VAL A 248 -43.04 20.03 52.14
C VAL A 248 -41.84 19.42 51.42
N ASN A 249 -41.90 19.30 50.09
CA ASN A 249 -40.80 18.71 49.33
C ASN A 249 -39.63 19.69 49.14
N VAL A 250 -39.85 21.02 49.15
CA VAL A 250 -38.75 22.01 49.26
C VAL A 250 -37.94 21.78 50.53
N SER A 251 -38.59 21.54 51.67
CA SER A 251 -37.88 21.27 52.93
C SER A 251 -37.01 20.01 52.86
N ARG A 252 -37.49 18.93 52.22
CA ARG A 252 -36.72 17.69 52.01
C ARG A 252 -35.58 17.89 51.02
N TYR A 253 -35.82 18.63 49.94
CA TYR A 253 -34.82 19.01 48.95
C TYR A 253 -33.62 19.73 49.58
N ILE A 254 -33.89 20.71 50.46
CA ILE A 254 -32.84 21.43 51.18
C ILE A 254 -32.09 20.53 52.17
N ALA A 255 -32.81 19.71 52.94
CA ALA A 255 -32.18 18.76 53.85
C ALA A 255 -31.25 17.80 53.10
N TYR A 256 -31.66 17.36 51.91
CA TYR A 256 -30.85 16.51 51.04
C TYR A 256 -29.60 17.23 50.51
N ILE A 257 -29.73 18.46 50.02
CA ILE A 257 -28.58 19.28 49.57
C ILE A 257 -27.57 19.46 50.71
N ARG A 258 -28.04 19.78 51.92
CA ARG A 258 -27.16 19.92 53.10
C ARG A 258 -26.33 18.66 53.37
N GLY A 259 -26.89 17.48 53.13
CA GLY A 259 -26.16 16.20 53.21
C GLY A 259 -25.02 16.08 52.19
N LEU A 260 -25.15 16.73 51.02
CA LEU A 260 -24.14 16.74 49.97
C LEU A 260 -23.11 17.88 50.12
N CYS A 261 -23.43 18.93 50.89
CA CYS A 261 -22.55 20.09 51.12
C CYS A 261 -21.18 19.73 51.75
N ALA A 262 -21.04 18.53 52.34
CA ALA A 262 -19.76 18.07 52.90
C ALA A 262 -18.67 17.85 51.83
N LYS A 263 -19.05 17.59 50.57
CA LYS A 263 -18.12 17.29 49.47
C LYS A 263 -18.25 18.25 48.29
N THR A 264 -19.38 18.94 48.16
CA THR A 264 -19.72 19.77 46.99
C THR A 264 -20.27 21.12 47.44
N GLN A 265 -19.80 22.21 46.84
CA GLN A 265 -20.34 23.54 47.09
C GLN A 265 -21.61 23.78 46.26
N PHE A 266 -22.70 24.22 46.89
CA PHE A 266 -23.96 24.53 46.19
C PHE A 266 -24.19 26.04 46.13
N ILE A 267 -24.50 26.54 44.94
CA ILE A 267 -24.96 27.90 44.68
C ILE A 267 -26.39 27.79 44.19
N LEU A 268 -27.33 28.29 44.99
CA LEU A 268 -28.76 28.23 44.69
C LEU A 268 -29.26 29.63 44.34
N ILE A 269 -29.92 29.77 43.19
CA ILE A 269 -30.63 30.97 42.78
C ILE A 269 -32.13 30.67 42.94
N THR A 270 -32.80 31.46 43.78
CA THR A 270 -34.19 31.17 44.16
C THR A 270 -34.93 32.41 44.65
N HIS A 271 -36.26 32.38 44.54
CA HIS A 271 -37.17 33.28 45.23
C HIS A 271 -38.00 32.57 46.34
N ARG A 272 -37.78 31.27 46.58
CA ARG A 272 -38.52 30.45 47.55
C ARG A 272 -37.94 30.63 48.96
N ARG A 273 -38.79 31.09 49.89
CA ARG A 273 -38.39 31.33 51.29
C ARG A 273 -37.78 30.08 51.96
N GLY A 274 -38.38 28.91 51.75
CA GLY A 274 -37.87 27.66 52.34
C GLY A 274 -36.44 27.30 51.90
N THR A 275 -36.06 27.62 50.66
CA THR A 275 -34.69 27.46 50.17
C THR A 275 -33.75 28.50 50.77
N MET A 276 -34.20 29.75 50.87
CA MET A 276 -33.40 30.84 51.47
C MET A 276 -33.09 30.62 52.95
N GLU A 277 -34.06 30.12 53.72
CA GLU A 277 -33.87 29.79 55.14
C GLU A 277 -32.91 28.61 55.35
N GLY A 278 -32.74 27.79 54.31
CA GLY A 278 -31.87 26.62 54.29
C GLY A 278 -30.39 26.90 54.00
N SER A 279 -30.01 28.11 53.58
CA SER A 279 -28.64 28.41 53.15
C SER A 279 -27.77 28.96 54.29
N ASP A 280 -26.44 28.93 54.10
CA ASP A 280 -25.49 29.50 55.07
C ASP A 280 -25.29 31.01 54.84
N ILE A 281 -25.20 31.41 53.56
CA ILE A 281 -24.98 32.78 53.11
C ILE A 281 -26.01 33.11 52.02
N LEU A 282 -26.61 34.29 52.13
CA LEU A 282 -27.51 34.84 51.13
C LEU A 282 -26.83 35.99 50.38
N TYR A 283 -26.83 35.90 49.06
CA TYR A 283 -26.44 36.99 48.18
C TYR A 283 -27.69 37.58 47.54
N GLY A 284 -28.08 38.78 47.98
CA GLY A 284 -29.17 39.55 47.39
C GLY A 284 -28.66 40.42 46.25
N VAL A 285 -29.32 40.34 45.09
CA VAL A 285 -29.06 41.25 43.96
C VAL A 285 -30.12 42.36 43.99
N THR A 286 -29.68 43.61 44.01
CA THR A 286 -30.57 44.78 43.93
C THR A 286 -30.18 45.68 42.76
N MET A 287 -31.17 46.25 42.08
CA MET A 287 -30.96 47.29 41.07
C MET A 287 -31.31 48.65 41.69
N GLN A 288 -30.31 49.39 42.16
CA GLN A 288 -30.50 50.74 42.72
C GLN A 288 -30.55 51.80 41.62
N GLU A 289 -29.87 51.55 40.51
CA GLU A 289 -29.83 52.38 39.31
C GLU A 289 -30.27 51.51 38.12
N GLU A 290 -30.93 52.12 37.15
CA GLU A 290 -31.48 51.41 35.99
C GLU A 290 -30.33 50.76 35.19
N GLY A 291 -30.35 49.42 35.12
CA GLY A 291 -29.31 48.63 34.43
C GLY A 291 -28.03 48.33 35.23
N VAL A 292 -27.91 48.79 36.48
CA VAL A 292 -26.74 48.48 37.34
C VAL A 292 -27.15 47.61 38.53
N SER A 293 -26.72 46.35 38.51
CA SER A 293 -26.92 45.41 39.61
C SER A 293 -25.84 45.58 40.69
N LYS A 294 -26.25 45.70 41.95
CA LYS A 294 -25.38 45.65 43.13
C LYS A 294 -25.65 44.39 43.94
N LEU A 295 -24.58 43.79 44.45
CA LEU A 295 -24.64 42.61 45.30
C LEU A 295 -24.59 43.00 46.78
N LEU A 296 -25.48 42.40 47.56
CA LEU A 296 -25.54 42.51 49.01
C LEU A 296 -25.34 41.10 49.58
N ALA A 297 -24.36 40.92 50.46
CA ALA A 297 -24.14 39.63 51.14
C ALA A 297 -24.67 39.69 52.57
N LEU A 298 -25.38 38.64 52.98
CA LEU A 298 -25.91 38.47 54.33
C LEU A 298 -25.59 37.05 54.81
N ASN A 299 -24.83 36.95 55.90
CA ASN A 299 -24.54 35.68 56.54
C ASN A 299 -25.65 35.38 57.56
N LEU A 300 -26.43 34.32 57.34
CA LEU A 300 -27.57 33.98 58.19
C LEU A 300 -27.15 33.61 59.61
N SER A 301 -25.98 32.99 59.77
CA SER A 301 -25.42 32.61 61.08
C SER A 301 -25.14 33.85 61.95
N GLU A 302 -24.57 34.90 61.36
CA GLU A 302 -24.27 36.16 62.06
C GLU A 302 -25.54 36.96 62.41
N VAL A 303 -26.59 36.83 61.60
CA VAL A 303 -27.87 37.49 61.83
C VAL A 303 -28.63 36.81 62.97
N GLU A 304 -28.64 35.47 63.03
CA GLU A 304 -29.22 34.74 64.15
C GLU A 304 -28.53 35.05 65.49
N GLU A 305 -27.20 35.15 65.52
CA GLU A 305 -26.45 35.52 66.73
C GLU A 305 -26.80 36.94 67.18
N LYS A 306 -26.87 37.91 66.26
CA LYS A 306 -27.23 39.30 66.56
C LYS A 306 -28.68 39.46 67.02
N ILE A 307 -29.60 38.61 66.56
CA ILE A 307 -31.00 38.60 66.99
C ILE A 307 -31.12 37.92 68.38
N LYS A 308 -30.40 36.83 68.64
CA LYS A 308 -30.36 36.18 69.96
C LYS A 308 -29.66 37.04 71.03
N LEU A 309 -28.75 37.94 70.64
CA LEU A 309 -28.08 38.94 71.50
C LEU A 309 -28.93 40.17 71.82
N LYS A 310 -30.13 40.32 71.24
CA LYS A 310 -31.12 41.30 71.68
C LYS A 310 -32.19 40.59 72.50
N PRO A 311 -32.00 40.43 73.82
CA PRO A 311 -33.13 40.16 74.69
C PRO A 311 -34.04 41.39 74.66
N ASN A 312 -35.35 41.15 74.75
CA ASN A 312 -36.29 42.17 75.20
C ASN A 312 -35.81 42.81 76.51
#